data_AF-A0A661ZJ71-F1
#
_entry.id   AF-A0A661ZJ71-F1
#
_cell.length_a   1.000
_cell.length_b   1.000
_cell.length_c   1.000
_cell.angle_alpha   90.00
_cell.angle_beta   90.00
_cell.angle_gamma   90.00
#
_symmetry.space_group_name_H-M   'P 1'
#
loop_
_entity.id
_entity.type
_entity.pdbx_description
1 polymer ?
#
loop_
_entity_poly.entity_id
_entity_poly.type
_entity_poly.pdbx_seq_one_letter_code
_entity_poly.pdbx_strand_id
1 'polypeptide(L)'
;YDNGIRNMIIGNFNQLDLRLDKGALWENFLVSERRKQNTYKDTFAKMFFWRTKQQQEIDFVEEKEDEITGYEFKWKAKKSIRLPETFVKAYNAKTEVIDRNNFRGFVVLK
;
A
#
# COMPACT_ATOMS: atom_id res chain seq x y z
N TYR A 1 -8.40 -7.38 -1.26
CA TYR A 1 -8.09 -7.49 0.16
C TYR A 1 -9.36 -7.15 0.94
N ASP A 2 -9.61 -7.85 2.04
CA ASP A 2 -10.80 -7.67 2.87
C ASP A 2 -10.39 -7.76 4.35
N ASN A 3 -10.53 -6.65 5.07
CA ASN A 3 -10.16 -6.56 6.47
C ASN A 3 -11.08 -7.41 7.37
N GLY A 4 -12.33 -7.65 6.97
CA GLY A 4 -13.27 -8.51 7.67
C GLY A 4 -12.87 -9.98 7.60
N ILE A 5 -12.55 -10.49 6.42
CA ILE A 5 -12.06 -11.87 6.25
C ILE A 5 -10.73 -12.06 6.99
N ARG A 6 -9.82 -11.08 6.92
CA ARG A 6 -8.56 -11.10 7.67
C ARG A 6 -8.80 -11.11 9.19
N ASN A 7 -9.68 -10.26 9.70
CA ASN A 7 -10.00 -10.21 11.13
C ASN A 7 -10.64 -11.50 11.62
N MET A 8 -11.48 -12.14 10.80
CA MET A 8 -12.09 -13.42 11.09
C MET A 8 -11.04 -14.55 11.17
N ILE A 9 -10.07 -14.59 10.25
CA ILE A 9 -8.99 -15.59 10.25
C ILE A 9 -8.03 -15.39 11.43
N ILE A 10 -7.72 -14.13 11.79
CA ILE A 10 -6.85 -13.80 12.93
C ILE A 10 -7.61 -13.88 14.27
N GLY A 11 -8.95 -13.83 14.25
CA GLY A 11 -9.81 -13.82 15.44
C GLY A 11 -9.72 -12.54 16.27
N ASN A 12 -9.26 -11.42 15.69
CA ASN A 12 -9.00 -10.18 16.44
C ASN A 12 -9.93 -9.05 15.98
N PHE A 13 -10.91 -8.72 16.83
CA PHE A 13 -11.86 -7.61 16.66
C PHE A 13 -11.64 -6.48 17.69
N ASN A 14 -10.50 -6.49 18.40
CA ASN A 14 -10.21 -5.48 19.39
C ASN A 14 -10.12 -4.08 18.77
N GLN A 15 -10.37 -3.05 19.59
CA GLN A 15 -10.15 -1.66 19.21
C GLN A 15 -8.73 -1.45 18.70
N LEU A 16 -8.59 -0.58 17.69
CA LEU A 16 -7.34 -0.40 16.95
C LEU A 16 -6.15 -0.14 17.88
N ASP A 17 -6.34 0.56 19.00
CA ASP A 17 -5.26 0.90 19.91
C ASP A 17 -4.67 -0.30 20.66
N LEU A 18 -5.44 -1.35 20.85
CA LEU A 18 -5.06 -2.58 21.56
C LEU A 18 -4.49 -3.65 20.61
N ARG A 19 -4.46 -3.38 19.30
CA ARG A 19 -4.01 -4.35 18.29
C ARG A 19 -2.50 -4.32 18.14
N LEU A 20 -1.90 -5.52 18.03
CA LEU A 20 -0.49 -5.69 17.67
C LEU A 20 -0.27 -5.65 16.16
N ASP A 21 -1.31 -5.90 15.35
CA ASP A 21 -1.26 -6.01 13.90
C ASP A 21 -1.65 -4.73 13.15
N LYS A 22 -1.54 -3.54 13.78
CA LYS A 22 -1.98 -2.26 13.21
C LYS A 22 -1.35 -1.96 11.84
N GLY A 23 -0.07 -2.27 11.66
CA GLY A 23 0.64 -2.05 10.39
C GLY A 23 0.06 -2.87 9.26
N ALA A 24 -0.07 -4.18 9.46
CA ALA A 24 -0.65 -5.06 8.46
C ALA A 24 -2.15 -4.78 8.21
N LEU A 25 -2.91 -4.35 9.22
CA LEU A 25 -4.29 -3.89 9.00
C LEU A 25 -4.34 -2.62 8.15
N TRP A 26 -3.41 -1.70 8.39
CA TRP A 26 -3.27 -0.45 7.64
C TRP A 26 -2.93 -0.70 6.17
N GLU A 27 -1.92 -1.52 5.90
CA GLU A 27 -1.55 -1.94 4.55
C GLU A 27 -2.74 -2.55 3.80
N ASN A 28 -3.42 -3.52 4.43
CA ASN A 28 -4.57 -4.18 3.81
C ASN A 28 -5.72 -3.20 3.54
N PHE A 29 -5.97 -2.26 4.44
CA PHE A 29 -6.94 -1.19 4.21
C PHE A 29 -6.57 -0.36 2.97
N LEU A 30 -5.33 0.14 2.88
CA LEU A 30 -4.91 1.00 1.77
C LEU A 30 -4.97 0.28 0.42
N VAL A 31 -4.50 -0.98 0.33
CA VAL A 31 -4.60 -1.75 -0.92
C VAL A 31 -6.06 -1.99 -1.32
N SER A 32 -6.92 -2.28 -0.35
CA SER A 32 -8.35 -2.52 -0.60
C SER A 32 -9.02 -1.27 -1.16
N GLU A 33 -8.79 -0.12 -0.53
CA GLU A 33 -9.38 1.14 -0.98
C GLU A 33 -8.83 1.56 -2.33
N ARG A 34 -7.51 1.45 -2.57
CA ARG A 34 -6.92 1.78 -3.87
C ARG A 34 -7.48 0.91 -5.00
N ARG A 35 -7.65 -0.39 -4.75
CA ARG A 35 -8.30 -1.30 -5.72
C ARG A 35 -9.72 -0.86 -6.07
N LYS A 36 -10.53 -0.53 -5.06
CA LYS A 36 -11.89 -0.03 -5.27
C LYS A 36 -11.88 1.24 -6.11
N GLN A 37 -10.96 2.16 -5.83
CA GLN A 37 -10.81 3.38 -6.63
C GLN A 37 -10.49 3.11 -8.09
N ASN A 38 -9.48 2.28 -8.36
CA ASN A 38 -9.08 1.97 -9.73
C ASN A 38 -10.23 1.33 -10.50
N THR A 39 -11.05 0.53 -9.82
CA THR A 39 -12.24 -0.09 -10.41
C THR A 39 -13.34 0.94 -10.66
N TYR A 40 -13.66 1.81 -9.70
CA TYR A 40 -14.76 2.78 -9.84
C TYR A 40 -14.47 3.92 -10.80
N LYS A 41 -13.20 4.21 -11.07
CA LYS A 41 -12.75 5.28 -11.97
C LYS A 41 -12.31 4.77 -13.33
N ASP A 42 -12.40 3.47 -13.58
CA ASP A 42 -11.88 2.81 -14.78
C ASP A 42 -10.46 3.30 -15.13
N THR A 43 -9.57 3.37 -14.13
CA THR A 43 -8.23 3.95 -14.34
C THR A 43 -7.34 3.10 -15.23
N PHE A 44 -7.76 1.86 -15.52
CA PHE A 44 -6.99 0.79 -16.16
C PHE A 44 -5.62 0.53 -15.50
N ALA A 45 -5.43 1.01 -14.26
CA ALA A 45 -4.20 0.85 -13.53
C ALA A 45 -4.01 -0.62 -13.16
N LYS A 46 -2.83 -1.17 -13.45
CA LYS A 46 -2.48 -2.55 -13.12
C LYS A 46 -1.78 -2.58 -11.77
N MET A 47 -2.19 -3.54 -10.94
CA MET A 47 -1.67 -3.73 -9.59
C MET A 47 -0.70 -4.90 -9.56
N PHE A 48 0.48 -4.72 -8.95
CA PHE A 48 1.53 -5.73 -8.89
C PHE A 48 2.08 -5.92 -7.47
N PHE A 49 2.71 -7.07 -7.26
CA PHE A 49 3.54 -7.36 -6.10
C PHE A 49 5.00 -7.42 -6.55
N TRP A 50 5.90 -6.82 -5.77
CA TRP A 50 7.33 -6.81 -6.09
C TRP A 50 8.16 -7.28 -4.90
N ARG A 51 9.05 -8.25 -5.17
CA ARG A 51 10.01 -8.79 -4.22
C ARG A 51 11.28 -9.28 -4.92
N THR A 52 12.44 -9.16 -4.28
CA THR A 52 13.72 -9.70 -4.77
C THR A 52 14.15 -10.98 -4.04
N LYS A 53 15.13 -11.70 -4.61
CA LYS A 53 15.77 -12.84 -3.94
C LYS A 53 16.47 -12.44 -2.64
N GLN A 54 16.88 -11.19 -2.52
CA GLN A 54 17.46 -10.59 -1.32
C GLN A 54 16.38 -10.11 -0.33
N GLN A 55 15.13 -10.53 -0.51
CA GLN A 55 13.99 -10.20 0.37
C GLN A 55 13.73 -8.69 0.50
N GLN A 56 14.08 -7.90 -0.51
CA GLN A 56 13.58 -6.54 -0.62
C GLN A 56 12.15 -6.60 -1.16
N GLU A 57 11.28 -5.76 -0.61
CA GLU A 57 9.85 -5.76 -0.90
C GLU A 57 9.35 -4.34 -1.09
N ILE A 58 8.25 -4.20 -1.84
CA ILE A 58 7.45 -2.99 -1.91
C ILE A 58 6.01 -3.40 -1.63
N ASP A 59 5.39 -2.70 -0.68
CA ASP A 59 4.07 -3.04 -0.16
C ASP A 59 3.01 -3.06 -1.28
N PHE A 60 3.09 -2.12 -2.23
CA PHE A 60 2.16 -2.03 -3.34
C PHE A 60 2.79 -1.37 -4.58
N VAL A 61 2.58 -1.96 -5.75
CA VAL A 61 3.04 -1.38 -7.03
C VAL A 61 1.86 -1.18 -7.96
N GLU A 62 1.82 -0.01 -8.59
CA GLU A 62 0.80 0.36 -9.58
C GLU A 62 1.47 0.81 -10.88
N GLU A 63 0.93 0.37 -12.01
CA GLU A 63 1.30 0.86 -13.34
C GLU A 63 0.07 1.54 -13.96
N LYS A 64 0.23 2.80 -14.35
CA LYS A 64 -0.82 3.57 -15.03
C LYS A 64 -0.17 4.46 -16.09
N GLU A 65 -0.68 4.40 -17.33
CA GLU A 65 -0.16 5.23 -18.45
C GLU A 65 1.37 5.08 -18.61
N ASP A 66 1.87 3.84 -18.59
CA ASP A 66 3.29 3.47 -18.65
C ASP A 66 4.17 4.00 -17.50
N GLU A 67 3.55 4.62 -16.48
CA GLU A 67 4.22 5.09 -15.29
C GLU A 67 4.09 4.07 -14.15
N ILE A 68 5.22 3.57 -13.66
CA ILE A 68 5.29 2.67 -12.51
C ILE A 68 5.47 3.50 -11.24
N THR A 69 4.59 3.28 -10.27
CA THR A 69 4.69 3.87 -8.93
C THR A 69 4.74 2.78 -7.87
N GLY A 70 5.76 2.84 -7.02
CA GLY A 70 5.88 2.03 -5.82
C GLY A 70 5.38 2.77 -4.59
N TYR A 71 4.57 2.11 -3.78
CA TYR A 71 4.02 2.65 -2.55
C TYR A 71 4.52 1.86 -1.35
N GLU A 72 4.98 2.58 -0.34
CA GLU A 72 5.31 2.04 0.98
C GLU A 72 4.26 2.53 1.98
N PHE A 73 3.71 1.63 2.77
CA PHE A 73 2.68 1.94 3.75
C PHE A 73 3.26 1.96 5.16
N LYS A 74 3.00 3.05 5.87
CA LYS A 74 3.44 3.21 7.25
C LYS A 74 2.35 3.88 8.07
N TRP A 75 1.97 3.29 9.20
CA TRP A 75 1.03 3.92 10.13
C TRP A 75 1.51 5.30 10.63
N LYS A 76 2.83 5.47 10.75
CA LYS A 76 3.49 6.75 11.02
C LYS A 76 4.84 6.76 10.29
N ALA A 77 5.00 7.60 9.28
CA ALA A 77 6.26 7.69 8.56
C ALA A 77 7.35 8.35 9.44
N LYS A 78 8.60 7.88 9.29
CA LYS A 78 9.79 8.58 9.75
C LYS A 78 10.37 9.37 8.57
N LYS A 79 11.03 10.51 8.84
CA LYS A 79 11.55 11.41 7.79
C LYS A 79 12.53 10.77 6.79
N SER A 80 13.14 9.63 7.12
CA SER A 80 14.17 8.98 6.32
C SER A 80 13.71 7.73 5.57
N ILE A 81 12.40 7.44 5.52
CA ILE A 81 11.91 6.24 4.84
C ILE A 81 11.97 6.46 3.34
N ARG A 82 12.69 5.55 2.65
CA ARG A 82 12.81 5.52 1.19
C ARG A 82 12.61 4.09 0.73
N LEU A 83 11.98 3.92 -0.42
CA LEU A 83 11.83 2.63 -1.08
C LEU A 83 13.19 2.14 -1.62
N PRO A 84 13.34 0.83 -1.88
CA PRO A 84 14.59 0.26 -2.38
C PRO A 84 15.07 0.95 -3.67
N GLU A 85 16.32 1.45 -3.68
CA GLU A 85 16.91 2.06 -4.87
C GLU A 85 16.97 1.09 -6.07
N THR A 86 17.07 -0.21 -5.78
CA THR A 86 17.05 -1.28 -6.79
C THR A 86 15.77 -1.26 -7.62
N PHE A 87 14.63 -1.01 -6.99
CA PHE A 87 13.35 -0.87 -7.69
C PHE A 87 13.30 0.41 -8.51
N VAL A 88 13.66 1.55 -7.90
CA VAL A 88 13.63 2.86 -8.58
C VAL A 88 14.50 2.83 -9.83
N LYS A 89 15.71 2.27 -9.75
CA LYS A 89 16.64 2.17 -10.89
C LYS A 89 16.16 1.18 -11.94
N ALA A 90 15.58 0.04 -11.54
CA ALA A 90 15.14 -1.00 -12.48
C ALA A 90 13.93 -0.57 -13.33
N TYR A 91 13.01 0.21 -12.75
CA TYR A 91 11.74 0.55 -13.39
C TYR A 91 11.58 2.05 -13.69
N ASN A 92 12.59 2.86 -13.38
CA ASN A 92 12.48 4.33 -13.36
C ASN A 92 11.23 4.80 -12.60
N ALA A 93 10.91 4.10 -11.51
CA ALA A 93 9.63 4.20 -10.85
C ALA A 93 9.53 5.43 -9.95
N LYS A 94 8.35 6.04 -9.89
CA LYS A 94 8.01 6.98 -8.82
C LYS A 94 7.85 6.22 -7.51
N THR A 95 8.07 6.91 -6.40
CA THR A 95 7.92 6.32 -5.07
C THR A 95 7.17 7.26 -4.15
N GLU A 96 6.25 6.69 -3.37
CA GLU A 96 5.47 7.45 -2.41
C GLU A 96 5.31 6.66 -1.10
N VAL A 97 5.43 7.36 0.03
CA VAL A 97 5.15 6.78 1.35
C VAL A 97 3.78 7.25 1.79
N ILE A 98 2.87 6.33 2.07
CA ILE A 98 1.51 6.63 2.55
C ILE A 98 1.42 6.38 4.05
N ASP A 99 1.07 7.44 4.78
CA ASP A 99 0.84 7.43 6.21
C ASP A 99 -0.47 8.13 6.61
N ARG A 100 -0.72 8.23 7.91
CA ARG A 100 -1.95 8.85 8.44
C ARG A 100 -2.15 10.31 8.05
N ASN A 101 -1.10 11.01 7.60
CA ASN A 101 -1.19 12.41 7.22
C ASN A 101 -1.64 12.57 5.76
N ASN A 102 -1.26 11.66 4.86
CA ASN A 102 -1.57 11.77 3.43
C ASN A 102 -2.52 10.68 2.88
N PHE A 103 -2.85 9.63 3.63
CA PHE A 103 -3.67 8.52 3.11
C PHE A 103 -5.02 8.95 2.54
N ARG A 104 -5.62 10.04 3.05
CA ARG A 104 -6.87 10.55 2.50
C ARG A 104 -6.72 10.92 1.03
N GLY A 105 -5.61 11.53 0.63
CA GLY A 105 -5.34 11.80 -0.79
C GLY A 105 -5.22 10.53 -1.62
N PHE A 106 -4.69 9.45 -1.02
CA PHE A 106 -4.55 8.14 -1.65
C PHE A 106 -5.88 7.38 -1.79
N VAL A 107 -6.82 7.54 -0.85
CA VAL A 107 -8.09 6.79 -0.80
C VAL A 107 -9.35 7.60 -1.13
N VAL A 108 -9.26 8.91 -1.39
CA VAL A 108 -10.44 9.74 -1.74
C VAL A 108 -10.82 9.60 -3.22
N LEU A 109 -12.08 9.22 -3.45
CA LEU A 109 -12.73 9.28 -4.75
C LEU A 109 -13.08 10.75 -5.04
N LYS A 110 -12.18 11.46 -5.71
CA LYS A 110 -12.57 12.68 -6.45
C LYS A 110 -13.28 12.32 -7.73
#